data_AF-A0A2C5Z4E8-F1
#
_entry.id   AF-A0A2C5Z4E8-F1
#
_cell.length_a   1.000
_cell.length_b   1.000
_cell.length_c   1.000
_cell.angle_alpha   90.00
_cell.angle_beta   90.00
_cell.angle_gamma   90.00
#
_symmetry.space_group_name_H-M   'P 1'
#
loop_
_entity.id
_entity.type
_entity.pdbx_description
1 polymer ?
#
loop_
_entity_poly.entity_id
_entity_poly.type
_entity_poly.pdbx_seq_one_letter_code
_entity_poly.pdbx_strand_id
1 'polypeptide(L)'
;MPKMRLAWYTGVSTALAAAVVMSAFHQRDNFYSAMVYLAQSNLCLLALVNFSLLLYSSFIYGLTRVCYGTLRAVEVEQLTERAWFAITETCLAMTIFREEIGAWFLVMFTALVTGKVWGWIGDGRVEFLEQQPPPNPTLT
;
A
#
# COMPACT_ATOMS: atom_id res chain seq x y z
N MET A 1 -14.75 -15.68 -4.18
CA MET A 1 -15.64 -14.55 -4.54
C MET A 1 -15.12 -13.12 -4.23
N PRO A 2 -14.06 -12.84 -3.42
CA PRO A 2 -13.65 -11.44 -3.17
C PRO A 2 -12.89 -10.77 -4.35
N LYS A 3 -12.29 -11.56 -5.26
CA LYS A 3 -11.52 -11.05 -6.41
C LYS A 3 -12.35 -10.17 -7.37
N MET A 4 -13.62 -10.50 -7.60
CA MET A 4 -14.49 -9.72 -8.51
C MET A 4 -14.91 -8.37 -7.93
N ARG A 5 -15.11 -8.28 -6.61
CA ARG A 5 -15.45 -7.01 -5.94
C ARG A 5 -14.26 -6.04 -5.96
N LEU A 6 -13.06 -6.57 -5.76
CA LEU A 6 -11.84 -5.78 -5.84
C LEU A 6 -11.60 -5.28 -7.27
N ALA A 7 -11.76 -6.15 -8.28
CA ALA A 7 -11.63 -5.77 -9.69
C ALA A 7 -12.66 -4.71 -10.12
N TRP A 8 -13.90 -4.80 -9.62
CA TRP A 8 -14.91 -3.77 -9.86
C TRP A 8 -14.53 -2.45 -9.18
N TYR A 9 -14.07 -2.49 -7.92
CA TYR A 9 -13.62 -1.31 -7.21
C TYR A 9 -12.45 -0.62 -7.91
N THR A 10 -11.44 -1.37 -8.33
CA THR A 10 -10.29 -0.80 -9.06
C THR A 10 -10.71 -0.26 -10.43
N GLY A 11 -11.60 -0.95 -11.13
CA GLY A 11 -12.16 -0.50 -12.40
C GLY A 11 -12.92 0.82 -12.27
N VAL A 12 -13.84 0.90 -11.31
CA VAL A 12 -14.64 2.10 -11.04
C VAL A 12 -13.77 3.26 -10.56
N SER A 13 -12.84 3.02 -9.64
CA SER A 13 -11.91 4.06 -9.17
C SER A 13 -11.00 4.57 -10.27
N THR A 14 -10.50 3.70 -11.14
CA THR A 14 -9.65 4.09 -12.28
C THR A 14 -10.44 4.90 -13.31
N ALA A 15 -11.67 4.46 -13.62
CA ALA A 15 -12.56 5.20 -14.52
C ALA A 15 -12.93 6.58 -13.96
N LEU A 16 -13.20 6.66 -12.64
CA LEU A 16 -13.53 7.91 -11.97
C LEU A 16 -12.33 8.88 -11.94
N ALA A 17 -11.12 8.37 -11.70
CA ALA A 17 -9.90 9.16 -11.80
C ALA A 17 -9.65 9.68 -13.23
N ALA A 18 -9.81 8.82 -14.25
CA ALA A 18 -9.67 9.20 -15.64
C ALA A 18 -10.71 10.25 -16.07
N ALA A 19 -11.97 10.10 -15.63
CA ALA A 19 -13.04 11.05 -15.91
C ALA A 19 -12.77 12.43 -15.28
N VAL A 20 -12.26 12.47 -14.04
CA VAL A 20 -11.88 13.70 -13.36
C VAL A 20 -10.73 14.41 -14.08
N VAL A 21 -9.70 13.67 -14.48
CA VAL A 21 -8.55 14.21 -15.22
C VAL A 21 -9.00 14.74 -16.59
N MET A 22 -9.82 13.97 -17.31
CA MET A 22 -10.34 14.37 -18.62
C MET A 22 -11.26 15.60 -18.52
N SER A 23 -12.12 15.66 -17.50
CA SER A 23 -12.98 16.83 -17.25
C SER A 23 -12.19 18.09 -16.92
N ALA A 24 -11.06 17.96 -16.23
CA ALA A 24 -10.20 19.09 -15.90
C ALA A 24 -9.44 19.62 -17.12
N PHE A 25 -8.96 18.73 -17.99
CA PHE A 25 -8.34 19.10 -19.27
C PHE A 25 -9.36 19.72 -20.23
N HIS A 26 -10.62 19.26 -20.22
CA HIS A 26 -11.66 19.82 -21.08
C HIS A 26 -12.17 21.20 -20.60
N GLN A 27 -12.03 21.52 -19.31
CA GLN A 27 -12.46 22.82 -18.77
C GLN A 27 -11.43 23.94 -18.98
N ARG A 28 -10.12 23.64 -19.14
CA ARG A 28 -9.09 24.69 -19.33
C ARG A 28 -7.93 24.25 -20.23
N ASP A 29 -7.60 25.08 -21.21
CA ASP A 29 -6.50 24.88 -22.17
C ASP A 29 -5.08 24.98 -21.56
N ASN A 30 -4.94 25.53 -20.34
CA ASN A 30 -3.65 25.73 -19.68
C ASN A 30 -3.38 24.69 -18.59
N PHE A 31 -2.31 23.88 -18.77
CA PHE A 31 -1.91 22.78 -17.89
C PHE A 31 -1.74 23.21 -16.41
N TYR A 32 -1.16 24.39 -16.18
CA TYR A 32 -0.95 24.92 -14.83
C TYR A 32 -2.27 25.25 -14.11
N SER A 33 -3.22 25.90 -14.78
CA SER A 33 -4.51 26.25 -14.19
C SER A 33 -5.39 25.02 -13.95
N ALA A 34 -5.27 24.00 -14.80
CA ALA A 34 -5.94 22.71 -14.62
C ALA A 34 -5.40 21.97 -13.38
N MET A 35 -4.07 21.93 -13.19
CA MET A 35 -3.42 21.32 -12.01
C MET A 35 -3.81 22.02 -10.70
N VAL A 36 -3.83 23.35 -10.68
CA VAL A 36 -4.25 24.13 -9.50
C VAL A 36 -5.73 23.90 -9.18
N TYR A 37 -6.59 23.85 -10.20
CA TYR A 37 -8.02 23.52 -10.02
C TYR A 37 -8.24 22.10 -9.48
N LEU A 38 -7.45 21.14 -9.98
CA LEU A 38 -7.44 19.76 -9.48
C LEU A 38 -7.05 19.68 -8.00
N ALA A 39 -6.06 20.48 -7.59
CA ALA A 39 -5.59 20.57 -6.21
C ALA A 39 -6.56 21.36 -5.30
N GLN A 40 -7.40 22.23 -5.85
CA GLN A 40 -8.33 23.05 -5.07
C GLN A 40 -9.69 22.38 -4.86
N SER A 41 -10.08 21.47 -5.75
CA SER A 41 -11.38 20.79 -5.68
C SER A 41 -11.29 19.49 -4.86
N ASN A 42 -12.06 19.43 -3.76
CA ASN A 42 -12.07 18.29 -2.84
C ASN A 42 -12.38 16.94 -3.52
N LEU A 43 -13.30 16.93 -4.50
CA LEU A 43 -13.65 15.70 -5.23
C LEU A 43 -12.50 15.22 -6.12
N CYS A 44 -11.80 16.14 -6.79
CA CYS A 44 -10.67 15.77 -7.65
C CYS A 44 -9.47 15.32 -6.83
N LEU A 45 -9.17 16.02 -5.74
CA LEU A 45 -8.16 15.58 -4.77
C LEU A 45 -8.47 14.19 -4.23
N LEU A 46 -9.71 13.92 -3.83
CA LEU A 46 -10.10 12.63 -3.26
C LEU A 46 -9.98 11.51 -4.31
N ALA A 47 -10.37 11.76 -5.56
CA ALA A 47 -10.19 10.81 -6.65
C ALA A 47 -8.71 10.53 -6.95
N LEU A 48 -7.86 11.56 -6.98
CA LEU A 48 -6.41 11.43 -7.20
C LEU A 48 -5.71 10.69 -6.07
N VAL A 49 -6.05 10.99 -4.82
CA VAL A 49 -5.52 10.30 -3.63
C VAL A 49 -5.95 8.83 -3.62
N ASN A 50 -7.19 8.53 -3.99
CA ASN A 50 -7.65 7.14 -4.12
C ASN A 50 -6.85 6.39 -5.19
N PHE A 51 -6.63 7.02 -6.35
CA PHE A 51 -5.86 6.43 -7.45
C PHE A 51 -4.37 6.23 -7.09
N SER A 52 -3.74 7.20 -6.42
CA SER A 52 -2.35 7.07 -5.98
C SER A 52 -2.18 5.96 -4.93
N LEU A 53 -3.13 5.81 -4.01
CA LEU A 53 -3.17 4.68 -3.07
C LEU A 53 -3.31 3.34 -3.79
N LEU A 54 -4.18 3.26 -4.81
CA LEU A 54 -4.33 2.03 -5.62
C LEU A 54 -3.05 1.65 -6.36
N LEU A 55 -2.38 2.62 -6.98
CA LEU A 55 -1.10 2.40 -7.65
C LEU A 55 -0.03 1.94 -6.65
N TYR A 56 0.05 2.61 -5.51
CA TYR A 56 0.99 2.25 -4.44
C TYR A 56 0.77 0.83 -3.94
N SER A 57 -0.47 0.48 -3.55
CA SER A 57 -0.80 -0.87 -3.09
C SER A 57 -0.54 -1.93 -4.16
N SER A 58 -0.82 -1.63 -5.43
CA SER A 58 -0.54 -2.55 -6.55
C SER A 58 0.96 -2.76 -6.76
N PHE A 59 1.76 -1.69 -6.64
CA PHE A 59 3.21 -1.75 -6.74
C PHE A 59 3.83 -2.58 -5.62
N ILE A 60 3.41 -2.34 -4.37
CA ILE A 60 3.87 -3.13 -3.21
C ILE A 60 3.44 -4.59 -3.34
N TYR A 61 2.20 -4.87 -3.74
CA TYR A 61 1.74 -6.23 -3.97
C TYR A 61 2.56 -6.94 -5.07
N GLY A 62 2.85 -6.23 -6.17
CA GLY A 62 3.69 -6.73 -7.25
C GLY A 62 5.10 -7.06 -6.79
N LEU A 63 5.73 -6.14 -6.06
CA LEU A 63 7.08 -6.35 -5.50
C LEU A 63 7.11 -7.52 -4.52
N THR A 64 6.14 -7.63 -3.61
CA THR A 64 6.06 -8.77 -2.68
C THR A 64 5.92 -10.08 -3.43
N ARG A 65 5.13 -10.12 -4.51
CA ARG A 65 4.96 -11.32 -5.34
C ARG A 65 6.24 -11.69 -6.11
N VAL A 66 7.00 -10.70 -6.60
CA VAL A 66 8.26 -10.93 -7.32
C VAL A 66 9.37 -11.38 -6.38
N CYS A 67 9.51 -10.75 -5.21
CA CYS A 67 10.59 -11.05 -4.26
C CYS A 67 10.34 -12.32 -3.44
N TYR A 68 9.10 -12.60 -3.03
CA TYR A 68 8.78 -13.67 -2.06
C TYR A 68 7.88 -14.78 -2.63
N GLY A 69 7.31 -14.62 -3.83
CA GLY A 69 6.44 -15.62 -4.44
C GLY A 69 5.04 -15.70 -3.82
N THR A 70 4.47 -16.90 -3.70
CA THR A 70 3.13 -17.11 -3.11
C THR A 70 3.22 -17.18 -1.59
N LEU A 71 2.71 -16.15 -0.92
CA LEU A 71 2.60 -16.10 0.54
C LEU A 71 1.53 -17.08 1.03
N ARG A 72 1.85 -17.86 2.06
CA ARG A 72 0.94 -18.86 2.65
C ARG A 72 -0.08 -18.17 3.55
N ALA A 73 -1.28 -18.75 3.68
CA ALA A 73 -2.36 -18.17 4.50
C ALA A 73 -1.94 -17.92 5.96
N VAL A 74 -1.12 -18.80 6.53
CA VAL A 74 -0.59 -18.67 7.91
C VAL A 74 0.36 -17.46 8.06
N GLU A 75 1.22 -17.23 7.07
CA GLU A 75 2.12 -16.06 7.08
C GLU A 75 1.29 -14.76 6.99
N VAL A 76 0.24 -14.75 6.15
CA VAL A 76 -0.66 -13.59 6.00
C VAL A 76 -1.39 -13.25 7.29
N GLU A 77 -1.88 -14.25 8.03
CA GLU A 77 -2.59 -14.04 9.30
C GLU A 77 -1.67 -13.41 10.35
N GLN A 78 -0.48 -13.99 10.57
CA GLN A 78 0.51 -13.43 11.51
C GLN A 78 0.99 -12.03 11.11
N LEU A 79 1.20 -11.80 9.81
CA LEU A 79 1.55 -10.48 9.31
C LEU A 79 0.44 -9.47 9.51
N THR A 80 -0.82 -9.86 9.37
CA THR A 80 -1.96 -8.97 9.58
C THR A 80 -2.07 -8.56 11.05
N GLU A 81 -1.86 -9.49 11.99
CA GLU A 81 -1.85 -9.18 13.43
C GLU A 81 -0.70 -8.23 13.80
N ARG A 82 0.52 -8.54 13.36
CA ARG A 82 1.70 -7.68 13.61
C ARG A 82 1.57 -6.32 12.93
N ALA A 83 1.02 -6.27 11.73
CA ALA A 83 0.76 -5.03 11.01
C ALA A 83 -0.29 -4.18 11.71
N TRP A 84 -1.40 -4.76 12.17
CA TRP A 84 -2.43 -4.02 12.89
C TRP A 84 -1.86 -3.38 14.16
N PHE A 85 -1.07 -4.13 14.94
CA PHE A 85 -0.42 -3.59 16.14
C PHE A 85 0.53 -2.43 15.80
N ALA A 86 1.45 -2.63 14.86
CA ALA A 86 2.41 -1.59 14.50
C ALA A 86 1.75 -0.36 13.87
N ILE A 87 0.70 -0.52 13.06
CA ILE A 87 -0.08 0.58 12.52
C ILE A 87 -0.73 1.36 13.65
N THR A 88 -1.33 0.70 14.64
CA THR A 88 -1.96 1.42 15.77
C THR A 88 -0.95 2.17 16.62
N GLU A 89 0.19 1.57 16.93
CA GLU A 89 1.27 2.19 17.72
C GLU A 89 1.83 3.43 17.00
N THR A 90 2.08 3.29 15.70
CA THR A 90 2.62 4.38 14.89
C THR A 90 1.61 5.47 14.60
N CYS A 91 0.34 5.13 14.38
CA CYS A 91 -0.75 6.12 14.30
C CYS A 91 -0.86 6.91 15.60
N LEU A 92 -0.79 6.25 16.75
CA LEU A 92 -0.81 6.90 18.05
C LEU A 92 0.38 7.86 18.18
N ALA A 93 1.60 7.40 17.87
CA ALA A 93 2.79 8.24 17.87
C ALA A 93 2.69 9.44 16.92
N MET A 94 2.16 9.25 15.71
CA MET A 94 1.93 10.31 14.73
C MET A 94 0.94 11.37 15.24
N THR A 95 -0.16 10.94 15.88
CA THR A 95 -1.16 11.89 16.40
C THR A 95 -0.66 12.74 17.56
N ILE A 96 0.41 12.33 18.26
CA ILE A 96 1.06 13.13 19.31
C ILE A 96 1.83 14.31 18.70
N PHE A 97 2.38 14.18 17.49
CA PHE A 97 3.11 15.23 16.77
C PHE A 97 2.22 16.01 15.79
N ARG A 98 1.00 16.34 16.24
CA ARG A 98 -0.11 16.83 15.41
C ARG A 98 0.20 18.08 14.55
N GLU A 99 1.23 18.85 14.89
CA GLU A 99 1.55 20.12 14.22
C GLU A 99 2.51 20.01 13.02
N GLU A 100 3.22 18.89 12.83
CA GLU A 100 4.21 18.71 11.75
C GLU A 100 3.82 17.68 10.68
N ILE A 101 2.56 17.20 10.67
CA ILE A 101 2.11 16.16 9.74
C ILE A 101 1.95 16.74 8.32
N GLY A 102 3.08 16.94 7.64
CA GLY A 102 3.13 17.27 6.23
C GLY A 102 2.92 16.03 5.36
N ALA A 103 2.50 16.24 4.09
CA ALA A 103 2.35 15.17 3.11
C ALA A 103 3.64 14.33 2.95
N TRP A 104 4.81 14.96 3.11
CA TRP A 104 6.10 14.27 3.06
C TRP A 104 6.30 13.26 4.19
N PHE A 105 5.85 13.59 5.41
CA PHE A 105 5.93 12.69 6.56
C PHE A 105 5.10 11.42 6.32
N LEU A 106 3.90 11.55 5.75
CA LEU A 106 3.07 10.40 5.38
C LEU A 106 3.74 9.49 4.36
N VAL A 107 4.44 10.05 3.37
CA VAL A 107 5.19 9.25 2.38
C VAL A 107 6.31 8.48 3.05
N MET A 108 7.12 9.14 3.87
CA MET A 108 8.21 8.51 4.63
C MET A 108 7.67 7.41 5.55
N PHE A 109 6.57 7.69 6.25
CA PHE A 109 5.91 6.76 7.14
C PHE A 109 5.41 5.50 6.41
N THR A 110 4.70 5.68 5.30
CA THR A 110 4.18 4.56 4.49
C THR A 110 5.33 3.70 3.96
N ALA A 111 6.44 4.33 3.55
CA ALA A 111 7.65 3.62 3.15
C ALA A 111 8.27 2.81 4.30
N LEU A 112 8.36 3.38 5.52
CA LEU A 112 8.87 2.70 6.70
C LEU A 112 8.03 1.48 7.09
N VAL A 113 6.70 1.62 7.12
CA VAL A 113 5.79 0.52 7.44
C VAL A 113 5.93 -0.61 6.41
N THR A 114 6.00 -0.25 5.13
CA THR A 114 6.20 -1.22 4.05
C THR A 114 7.52 -1.97 4.17
N GLY A 115 8.61 -1.27 4.50
CA GLY A 115 9.90 -1.88 4.77
C GLY A 115 9.85 -2.84 5.96
N LYS A 116 9.17 -2.46 7.05
CA LYS A 116 8.98 -3.33 8.22
C LYS A 116 8.19 -4.60 7.88
N VAL A 117 7.12 -4.45 7.09
CA VAL A 117 6.31 -5.57 6.60
C VAL A 117 7.15 -6.52 5.75
N TRP A 118 7.99 -6.02 4.84
CA TRP A 118 8.92 -6.89 4.09
C TRP A 118 9.93 -7.59 4.99
N GLY A 119 10.47 -6.91 6.00
CA GLY A 119 11.34 -7.54 7.01
C GLY A 119 10.66 -8.73 7.67
N TRP A 120 9.43 -8.55 8.15
CA TRP A 120 8.66 -9.64 8.77
C TRP A 120 8.32 -10.79 7.82
N ILE A 121 8.09 -10.49 6.54
CA ILE A 121 7.91 -11.54 5.52
C ILE A 121 9.21 -12.35 5.38
N GLY A 122 10.37 -11.69 5.37
CA GLY A 122 11.67 -12.36 5.34
C GLY A 122 11.90 -13.28 6.54
N ASP A 123 11.68 -12.77 7.76
CA ASP A 123 11.87 -13.53 9.00
C ASP A 123 10.96 -14.78 9.04
N GLY A 124 9.68 -14.65 8.65
CA GLY A 124 8.76 -15.79 8.60
C GLY A 124 9.19 -16.90 7.63
N ARG A 125 9.92 -16.55 6.57
CA ARG A 125 10.49 -17.53 5.63
C ARG A 125 11.74 -18.22 6.19
N VAL A 126 12.58 -17.49 6.91
CA VAL A 126 13.76 -18.07 7.59
C VAL A 126 13.31 -19.07 8.64
N GLU A 127 12.34 -18.71 9.47
CA GLU A 127 11.80 -19.59 10.50
C GLU A 127 11.13 -20.85 9.90
N PHE A 128 10.49 -20.73 8.73
CA PHE A 128 9.98 -21.89 7.99
C PHE A 128 11.09 -22.83 7.48
N LEU A 129 12.21 -22.28 7.01
CA LEU A 129 13.36 -23.06 6.55
C LEU A 129 14.05 -23.78 7.71
N GLU A 130 14.14 -23.13 8.88
CA GLU A 130 14.70 -23.72 10.10
C GLU A 130 13.81 -24.81 10.70
N GLN A 131 12.49 -24.71 10.53
CA GLN A 131 11.53 -25.75 10.94
C GLN A 131 11.47 -26.94 9.98
N GLN A 132 12.14 -26.89 8.82
CA GLN A 132 12.23 -28.08 7.96
C GLN A 132 13.17 -29.10 8.60
N PRO A 133 12.77 -30.38 8.71
CA PRO A 133 13.66 -31.42 9.22
C PRO A 133 14.93 -31.47 8.37
N PRO A 134 16.10 -31.75 8.98
CA PRO A 134 17.36 -31.80 8.25
C PRO A 134 17.23 -32.76 7.06
N PRO A 135 17.61 -32.34 5.84
CA PRO A 135 17.55 -33.18 4.64
C PRO A 135 18.34 -34.50 4.75
N ASN A 136 19.17 -34.67 5.77
CA ASN A 136 19.98 -35.87 5.97
C ASN A 136 19.95 -36.35 7.43
N PRO A 137 19.29 -37.48 7.75
CA PRO A 137 19.21 -38.03 9.11
C PRO A 137 20.47 -38.79 9.57
N THR A 138 21.62 -38.68 8.88
CA THR A 138 22.77 -39.58 9.10
C THR A 138 24.04 -38.95 9.69
N LEU A 139 24.07 -37.66 10.00
CA LEU A 139 25.25 -37.05 10.64
C LEU A 139 24.88 -36.53 12.02
N THR A 140 25.01 -37.44 12.99
CA THR A 140 25.21 -37.17 14.42
C THR A 140 26.50 -36.42 14.69
#